data_AF-A0A1B8NVK8-F1
#
_entry.id   AF-A0A1B8NVK8-F1
#
_cell.length_a   1.000
_cell.length_b   1.000
_cell.length_c   1.000
_cell.angle_alpha   90.00
_cell.angle_beta   90.00
_cell.angle_gamma   90.00
#
_symmetry.space_group_name_H-M   'P 1'
#
loop_
_entity.id
_entity.type
_entity.pdbx_description
1 polymer ?
#
loop_
_entity_poly.entity_id
_entity_poly.type
_entity_poly.pdbx_seq_one_letter_code
_entity_poly.pdbx_strand_id
1 'polypeptide(L)'
;MTTYVRSGPTDGYRIVGSLTAGEPVEVLDTEGDYTEVRSESGDEVWVPSDQLQDTPSARVQLPALESRVEELSAELSGINDTWEGRINALSETLAVREQRIAELESRNQELSSEAEQSRDTIRNLQARLETQEEDLLMRYFMYGGGVAGAGLLVGLIVPHLPRRRRKRDRWF
;
A
#
# COMPACT_ATOMS: atom_id res chain seq x y z
N MET A 1 -60.50 -8.23 -10.39
CA MET A 1 -61.47 -8.76 -9.42
C MET A 1 -62.24 -7.57 -8.89
N THR A 2 -63.55 -7.69 -8.76
CA THR A 2 -64.44 -6.60 -8.30
C THR A 2 -65.17 -7.08 -7.05
N THR A 3 -65.32 -6.20 -6.07
CA THR A 3 -66.17 -6.46 -4.88
C THR A 3 -67.51 -5.74 -5.04
N TYR A 4 -68.58 -6.32 -4.51
CA TYR A 4 -69.89 -5.70 -4.51
C TYR A 4 -70.05 -4.81 -3.28
N VAL A 5 -70.59 -3.62 -3.48
CA VAL A 5 -70.79 -2.64 -2.40
C VAL A 5 -72.26 -2.44 -2.10
N ARG A 6 -72.58 -2.19 -0.83
CA ARG A 6 -73.94 -2.17 -0.30
C ARG A 6 -74.31 -0.81 0.28
N SER A 7 -75.61 -0.57 0.45
CA SER A 7 -76.13 0.67 1.05
C SER A 7 -76.17 0.67 2.58
N GLY A 8 -75.61 -0.35 3.26
CA GLY A 8 -75.65 -0.45 4.72
C GLY A 8 -74.89 -1.67 5.26
N PRO A 9 -74.72 -1.76 6.60
CA PRO A 9 -73.72 -2.62 7.26
C PRO A 9 -74.15 -4.09 7.45
N THR A 10 -75.08 -4.60 6.65
CA THR A 10 -75.51 -6.01 6.73
C THR A 10 -75.85 -6.59 5.36
N ASP A 11 -75.87 -7.93 5.25
CA ASP A 11 -76.21 -8.64 4.01
C ASP A 11 -77.62 -8.34 3.47
N GLY A 12 -78.53 -7.86 4.32
CA GLY A 12 -79.89 -7.51 3.94
C GLY A 12 -80.01 -6.21 3.15
N TYR A 13 -78.96 -5.37 3.13
CA TYR A 13 -78.96 -4.13 2.36
C TYR A 13 -78.70 -4.39 0.87
N ARG A 14 -79.35 -3.57 0.03
CA ARG A 14 -79.24 -3.64 -1.43
C ARG A 14 -77.79 -3.42 -1.87
N ILE A 15 -77.34 -4.21 -2.85
CA ILE A 15 -76.12 -3.93 -3.62
C ILE A 15 -76.36 -2.67 -4.47
N VAL A 16 -75.54 -1.65 -4.26
CA VAL A 16 -75.65 -0.34 -4.94
C VAL A 16 -74.59 -0.13 -6.01
N GLY A 17 -73.56 -0.99 -6.05
CA GLY A 17 -72.53 -0.93 -7.07
C GLY A 17 -71.44 -1.99 -6.88
N SER A 18 -70.27 -1.69 -7.42
CA SER A 18 -69.06 -2.49 -7.24
C SER A 18 -67.82 -1.61 -7.21
N LEU A 19 -66.82 -2.01 -6.43
CA LEU A 19 -65.48 -1.39 -6.44
C LEU A 19 -64.47 -2.32 -7.09
N THR A 20 -63.45 -1.74 -7.71
CA THR A 20 -62.38 -2.52 -8.33
C THR A 20 -61.32 -2.85 -7.28
N ALA A 21 -60.85 -4.11 -7.25
CA ALA A 21 -59.79 -4.50 -6.32
C ALA A 21 -58.51 -3.67 -6.58
N GLY A 22 -58.02 -3.02 -5.53
CA GLY A 22 -56.86 -2.12 -5.56
C GLY A 22 -57.19 -0.64 -5.75
N GLU A 23 -58.48 -0.30 -5.87
CA GLU A 23 -58.97 1.08 -5.81
C GLU A 23 -58.76 1.65 -4.39
N PRO A 24 -58.13 2.83 -4.24
CA PRO A 24 -57.96 3.44 -2.93
C PRO A 24 -59.30 3.95 -2.41
N VAL A 25 -59.56 3.72 -1.13
CA VAL A 25 -60.78 4.17 -0.45
C VAL A 25 -60.45 4.77 0.90
N GLU A 26 -61.21 5.77 1.32
CA GLU A 26 -61.12 6.36 2.66
C GLU A 26 -62.11 5.62 3.58
N VAL A 27 -61.62 5.10 4.70
CA VAL A 27 -62.47 4.45 5.71
C VAL A 27 -63.17 5.50 6.56
N LEU A 28 -64.50 5.44 6.64
CA LEU A 28 -65.32 6.38 7.40
C LEU A 28 -65.79 5.79 8.74
N ASP A 29 -66.40 4.60 8.70
CA ASP A 29 -66.90 3.91 9.88
C ASP A 29 -66.83 2.38 9.70
N THR A 30 -66.96 1.62 10.79
CA THR A 30 -67.01 0.16 10.76
C THR A 30 -68.07 -0.36 11.71
N GLU A 31 -69.02 -1.10 11.15
CA GLU A 31 -70.13 -1.72 11.87
C GLU A 31 -70.20 -3.22 11.55
N GLY A 32 -69.90 -4.04 12.55
CA GLY A 32 -69.90 -5.50 12.39
C GLY A 32 -68.83 -5.97 11.40
N ASP A 33 -69.27 -6.71 10.38
CA ASP A 33 -68.41 -7.28 9.32
C ASP A 33 -68.29 -6.35 8.10
N TYR A 34 -68.82 -5.12 8.18
CA TYR A 34 -68.81 -4.15 7.10
C TYR A 34 -68.15 -2.84 7.53
N THR A 35 -67.45 -2.23 6.58
CA THR A 35 -66.82 -0.92 6.72
C THR A 35 -67.42 0.04 5.70
N GLU A 36 -67.84 1.20 6.17
CA GLU A 36 -68.25 2.31 5.31
C GLU A 36 -67.00 2.98 4.74
N VAL A 37 -66.97 3.09 3.43
CA VAL A 37 -65.84 3.68 2.71
C VAL A 37 -66.33 4.74 1.74
N ARG A 38 -65.50 5.76 1.54
CA ARG A 38 -65.66 6.76 0.50
C ARG A 38 -64.72 6.44 -0.67
N SER A 39 -65.29 6.26 -1.85
CA SER A 39 -64.52 6.12 -3.09
C SER A 39 -63.97 7.48 -3.56
N GLU A 40 -63.03 7.46 -4.50
CA GLU A 40 -62.49 8.69 -5.11
C GLU A 40 -63.57 9.51 -5.86
N SER A 41 -64.65 8.85 -6.33
CA SER A 41 -65.81 9.51 -6.92
C SER A 41 -66.69 10.26 -5.90
N GLY A 42 -66.43 10.09 -4.61
CA GLY A 42 -67.18 10.70 -3.51
C GLY A 42 -68.41 9.90 -3.06
N ASP A 43 -68.59 8.68 -3.56
CA ASP A 43 -69.70 7.82 -3.17
C ASP A 43 -69.39 7.12 -1.83
N GLU A 44 -70.37 7.13 -0.92
CA GLU A 44 -70.29 6.46 0.39
C GLU A 44 -71.03 5.13 0.33
N VAL A 45 -70.29 4.04 0.53
CA VAL A 45 -70.79 2.68 0.36
C VAL A 45 -70.19 1.73 1.40
N TRP A 46 -70.90 0.65 1.70
CA TRP A 46 -70.47 -0.37 2.65
C TRP A 46 -69.82 -1.56 1.93
N VAL A 47 -68.63 -1.93 2.36
CA VAL A 47 -67.82 -3.04 1.83
C VAL A 47 -67.53 -4.04 2.95
N PRO A 48 -67.53 -5.36 2.69
CA PRO A 48 -67.06 -6.34 3.67
C PRO A 48 -65.64 -6.01 4.14
N SER A 49 -65.44 -5.92 5.46
CA SER A 49 -64.15 -5.49 6.04
C SER A 49 -63.00 -6.45 5.71
N ASP A 50 -63.30 -7.73 5.49
CA ASP A 50 -62.33 -8.77 5.09
C ASP A 50 -61.75 -8.57 3.68
N GLN A 51 -62.37 -7.69 2.88
CA GLN A 51 -61.93 -7.35 1.52
C GLN A 51 -61.20 -6.01 1.46
N LEU A 52 -61.08 -5.31 2.59
CA LEU A 52 -60.23 -4.13 2.73
C LEU A 52 -58.84 -4.55 3.21
N GLN A 53 -57.83 -3.86 2.72
CA GLN A 53 -56.45 -4.06 3.11
C GLN A 53 -55.79 -2.71 3.36
N ASP A 54 -55.08 -2.58 4.47
CA ASP A 54 -54.38 -1.35 4.84
C ASP A 54 -53.14 -1.09 3.97
N THR A 55 -52.63 -2.14 3.32
CA THR A 55 -51.48 -2.04 2.41
C THR A 55 -51.93 -1.83 0.97
N PRO A 56 -51.20 -1.07 0.14
CA PRO A 56 -51.49 -0.94 -1.29
C PRO A 56 -51.57 -2.30 -2.00
N SER A 57 -52.37 -2.41 -3.04
CA SER A 57 -52.51 -3.68 -3.77
C SER A 57 -51.20 -4.13 -4.42
N ALA A 58 -51.06 -5.43 -4.65
CA ALA A 58 -49.90 -5.99 -5.35
C ALA A 58 -49.69 -5.33 -6.73
N ARG A 59 -50.75 -4.90 -7.42
CA ARG A 59 -50.65 -4.15 -8.68
C ARG A 59 -49.96 -2.79 -8.55
N VAL A 60 -50.09 -2.15 -7.40
CA VAL A 60 -49.43 -0.87 -7.10
C VAL A 60 -47.99 -1.11 -6.62
N GLN A 61 -47.77 -2.16 -5.83
CA GLN A 61 -46.45 -2.46 -5.29
C GLN A 61 -45.50 -3.10 -6.31
N LEU A 62 -46.00 -3.92 -7.24
CA LEU A 62 -45.15 -4.71 -8.15
C LEU A 62 -44.25 -3.84 -9.04
N PRO A 63 -44.74 -2.77 -9.70
CA PRO A 63 -43.88 -1.89 -10.49
C PRO A 63 -42.82 -1.18 -9.64
N ALA A 64 -43.16 -0.82 -8.40
CA ALA A 64 -42.23 -0.17 -7.48
C ALA A 64 -41.13 -1.14 -7.01
N LEU A 65 -41.51 -2.39 -6.73
CA LEU A 65 -40.57 -3.46 -6.36
C LEU A 65 -39.67 -3.86 -7.53
N GLU A 66 -40.19 -3.93 -8.75
CA GLU A 66 -39.40 -4.18 -9.97
C GLU A 66 -38.37 -3.07 -10.19
N SER A 67 -38.78 -1.79 -10.11
CA SER A 67 -37.84 -0.66 -10.16
C SER A 67 -36.77 -0.75 -9.07
N ARG A 68 -37.14 -1.15 -7.85
CA ARG A 68 -36.17 -1.28 -6.75
C ARG A 68 -35.18 -2.42 -6.98
N VAL A 69 -35.63 -3.53 -7.55
CA VAL A 69 -34.74 -4.65 -7.92
C VAL A 69 -33.78 -4.22 -9.03
N GLU A 70 -34.26 -3.49 -10.03
CA GLU A 70 -33.42 -2.97 -11.12
C GLU A 70 -32.36 -1.99 -10.58
N GLU A 71 -32.75 -1.04 -9.74
CA GLU A 71 -31.84 -0.09 -9.08
C GLU A 71 -30.76 -0.80 -8.25
N LEU A 72 -31.18 -1.74 -7.40
CA LEU A 72 -30.25 -2.50 -6.55
C LEU A 72 -29.33 -3.41 -7.37
N SER A 73 -29.82 -3.96 -8.47
CA SER A 73 -29.01 -4.79 -9.38
C SER A 73 -27.96 -3.93 -10.10
N ALA A 74 -28.33 -2.73 -10.54
CA ALA A 74 -27.40 -1.77 -11.14
C ALA A 74 -26.35 -1.30 -10.12
N GLU A 75 -26.74 -1.01 -8.88
CA GLU A 75 -25.82 -0.65 -7.80
C GLU A 75 -24.83 -1.78 -7.50
N LEU A 76 -25.31 -3.03 -7.38
CA LEU A 76 -24.46 -4.20 -7.16
C LEU A 76 -23.48 -4.44 -8.31
N SER A 77 -23.93 -4.28 -9.56
CA SER A 77 -23.06 -4.38 -10.74
C SER A 77 -21.96 -3.31 -10.69
N GLY A 78 -22.32 -2.05 -10.42
CA GLY A 78 -21.35 -0.97 -10.32
C GLY A 78 -20.33 -1.21 -9.19
N ILE A 79 -20.80 -1.70 -8.03
CA ILE A 79 -19.94 -2.10 -6.93
C ILE A 79 -18.97 -3.20 -7.37
N ASN A 80 -19.46 -4.25 -8.04
CA ASN A 80 -18.63 -5.34 -8.54
C ASN A 80 -17.53 -4.85 -9.47
N ASP A 81 -17.87 -4.00 -10.44
CA ASP A 81 -16.90 -3.42 -11.39
C ASP A 81 -15.84 -2.58 -10.68
N THR A 82 -16.24 -1.79 -9.66
CA THR A 82 -15.26 -1.02 -8.88
C THR A 82 -14.34 -1.90 -8.04
N TRP A 83 -14.83 -3.01 -7.50
CA TRP A 83 -14.01 -3.96 -6.75
C TRP A 83 -13.03 -4.68 -7.65
N GLU A 84 -13.46 -5.13 -8.82
CA GLU A 84 -12.59 -5.74 -9.81
C GLU A 84 -11.48 -4.78 -10.25
N GLY A 85 -11.83 -3.52 -10.53
CA GLY A 85 -10.85 -2.48 -10.84
C GLY A 85 -9.84 -2.24 -9.71
N ARG A 86 -10.29 -2.24 -8.45
CA ARG A 86 -9.41 -2.09 -7.27
C ARG A 86 -8.48 -3.27 -7.08
N ILE A 87 -8.97 -4.50 -7.27
CA ILE A 87 -8.13 -5.71 -7.15
C ILE A 87 -7.05 -5.71 -8.22
N ASN A 88 -7.39 -5.36 -9.46
CA ASN A 88 -6.42 -5.27 -10.55
C ASN A 88 -5.34 -4.21 -10.25
N ALA A 89 -5.75 -3.00 -9.82
CA ALA A 89 -4.82 -1.95 -9.45
C ALA A 89 -3.92 -2.31 -8.25
N LEU A 90 -4.46 -3.01 -7.24
CA LEU A 90 -3.69 -3.50 -6.11
C LEU A 90 -2.68 -4.57 -6.54
N SER A 91 -3.09 -5.51 -7.39
CA SER A 91 -2.22 -6.55 -7.92
C SER A 91 -1.05 -5.95 -8.71
N GLU A 92 -1.32 -4.97 -9.58
CA GLU A 92 -0.29 -4.27 -10.34
C GLU A 92 0.66 -3.49 -9.42
N THR A 93 0.10 -2.75 -8.45
CA THR A 93 0.89 -1.98 -7.48
C THR A 93 1.79 -2.90 -6.64
N LEU A 94 1.29 -4.07 -6.25
CA LEU A 94 2.04 -5.04 -5.47
C LEU A 94 3.20 -5.61 -6.28
N ALA A 95 2.96 -5.98 -7.54
CA ALA A 95 4.02 -6.46 -8.44
C ALA A 95 5.13 -5.41 -8.65
N VAL A 96 4.77 -4.14 -8.87
CA VAL A 96 5.75 -3.04 -9.00
C VAL A 96 6.54 -2.84 -7.72
N ARG A 97 5.88 -2.93 -6.55
CA ARG A 97 6.56 -2.78 -5.26
C ARG A 97 7.50 -3.95 -4.96
N GLU A 98 7.11 -5.19 -5.26
CA GLU A 98 7.97 -6.36 -5.13
C GLU A 98 9.23 -6.21 -6.00
N GLN A 99 9.08 -5.80 -7.26
CA GLN A 99 10.22 -5.52 -8.13
C GLN A 99 11.13 -4.43 -7.55
N ARG A 100 10.54 -3.36 -6.99
CA ARG A 100 11.30 -2.27 -6.39
C ARG A 100 12.06 -2.70 -5.13
N ILE A 101 11.45 -3.55 -4.30
CA ILE A 101 12.10 -4.12 -3.12
C ILE A 101 13.29 -4.97 -3.56
N ALA A 102 13.12 -5.86 -4.54
CA ALA A 102 14.20 -6.68 -5.07
C ALA A 102 15.35 -5.83 -5.66
N GLU A 103 15.03 -4.75 -6.39
CA GLU A 103 16.02 -3.80 -6.90
C GLU A 103 16.79 -3.13 -5.74
N LEU A 104 16.08 -2.66 -4.71
CA LEU A 104 16.68 -2.00 -3.55
C LEU A 104 17.56 -2.95 -2.74
N GLU A 105 17.14 -4.19 -2.56
CA GLU A 105 17.93 -5.24 -1.88
C GLU A 105 19.21 -5.53 -2.65
N SER A 106 19.14 -5.69 -3.98
CA SER A 106 20.31 -5.88 -4.84
C SER A 106 21.28 -4.70 -4.74
N ARG A 107 20.77 -3.46 -4.78
CA ARG A 107 21.60 -2.25 -4.66
C ARG A 107 22.25 -2.12 -3.29
N ASN A 108 21.54 -2.51 -2.24
CA ASN A 108 22.07 -2.47 -0.88
C ASN A 108 23.20 -3.49 -0.71
N GLN A 109 23.06 -4.69 -1.27
CA GLN A 109 24.12 -5.70 -1.31
C GLN A 109 25.35 -5.21 -2.09
N GLU A 110 25.14 -4.59 -3.26
CA GLU A 110 26.21 -4.01 -4.07
C GLU A 110 26.98 -2.92 -3.33
N LEU A 111 26.26 -1.93 -2.76
CA LEU A 111 26.86 -0.85 -1.98
C LEU A 111 27.59 -1.37 -0.73
N SER A 112 27.07 -2.42 -0.09
CA SER A 112 27.73 -3.04 1.06
C SER A 112 29.06 -3.69 0.65
N SER A 113 29.08 -4.41 -0.47
CA SER A 113 30.31 -4.99 -1.05
C SER A 113 31.32 -3.91 -1.45
N GLU A 114 30.87 -2.84 -2.10
CA GLU A 114 31.74 -1.71 -2.48
C GLU A 114 32.35 -1.01 -1.25
N ALA A 115 31.55 -0.84 -0.19
CA ALA A 115 32.02 -0.28 1.08
C ALA A 115 33.06 -1.18 1.76
N GLU A 116 32.87 -2.49 1.73
CA GLU A 116 33.86 -3.47 2.24
C GLU A 116 35.17 -3.42 1.44
N GLN A 117 35.09 -3.43 0.10
CA GLN A 117 36.26 -3.33 -0.78
C GLN A 117 37.03 -2.01 -0.58
N SER A 118 36.32 -0.90 -0.40
CA SER A 118 36.93 0.39 -0.12
C SER A 118 37.65 0.40 1.24
N ARG A 119 37.03 -0.20 2.27
CA ARG A 119 37.65 -0.37 3.60
C ARG A 119 38.89 -1.26 3.55
N ASP A 120 38.86 -2.33 2.77
CA ASP A 120 40.01 -3.22 2.55
C ASP A 120 41.14 -2.49 1.81
N THR A 121 40.80 -1.70 0.79
CA THR A 121 41.77 -0.89 0.05
C THR A 121 42.45 0.12 0.97
N ILE A 122 41.70 0.82 1.80
CA ILE A 122 42.24 1.76 2.78
C ILE A 122 43.18 1.04 3.75
N ARG A 123 42.76 -0.10 4.31
CA ARG A 123 43.61 -0.91 5.22
C ARG A 123 44.91 -1.36 4.55
N ASN A 124 44.84 -1.83 3.31
CA ASN A 124 46.02 -2.27 2.55
C ASN A 124 46.96 -1.11 2.23
N LEU A 125 46.43 0.07 1.88
CA LEU A 125 47.24 1.26 1.63
C LEU A 125 47.92 1.75 2.91
N GLN A 126 47.22 1.75 4.04
CA GLN A 126 47.79 2.11 5.34
C GLN A 126 48.95 1.16 5.72
N ALA A 127 48.76 -0.15 5.61
CA ALA A 127 49.82 -1.12 5.89
C ALA A 127 51.05 -0.95 4.98
N ARG A 128 50.85 -0.59 3.70
CA ARG A 128 51.94 -0.29 2.75
C ARG A 128 52.67 1.00 3.08
N LEU A 129 52.00 2.01 3.62
CA LEU A 129 52.64 3.25 4.06
C LEU A 129 53.52 2.99 5.30
N GLU A 130 53.00 2.26 6.28
CA GLU A 130 53.74 1.88 7.49
C GLU A 130 55.01 1.06 7.14
N THR A 131 54.87 0.05 6.28
CA THR A 131 56.02 -0.76 5.83
C THR A 131 57.06 0.08 5.08
N GLN A 132 56.62 1.02 4.22
CA GLN A 132 57.54 1.89 3.48
C GLN A 132 58.27 2.87 4.41
N GLU A 133 57.61 3.40 5.44
CA GLU A 133 58.25 4.25 6.44
C GLU A 133 59.33 3.48 7.20
N GLU A 134 59.05 2.25 7.63
CA GLU A 134 60.02 1.38 8.31
C GLU A 134 61.22 1.03 7.41
N ASP A 135 60.98 0.65 6.16
CA ASP A 135 62.04 0.34 5.19
C ASP A 135 62.93 1.55 4.90
N LEU A 136 62.35 2.74 4.78
CA LEU A 136 63.09 3.99 4.57
C LEU A 136 63.94 4.35 5.79
N LEU A 137 63.41 4.18 7.01
CA LEU A 137 64.13 4.40 8.26
C LEU A 137 65.32 3.43 8.40
N MET A 138 65.08 2.14 8.18
CA MET A 138 66.11 1.09 8.21
C MET A 138 67.24 1.37 7.22
N ARG A 139 66.90 1.80 6.00
CA ARG A 139 67.88 2.11 4.96
C ARG A 139 68.75 3.31 5.32
N TYR A 140 68.16 4.40 5.85
CA TYR A 140 68.93 5.58 6.25
C TYR A 140 69.82 5.32 7.46
N PHE A 141 69.33 4.54 8.44
CA PHE A 141 70.12 4.11 9.60
C PHE A 141 71.33 3.26 9.18
N MET A 142 71.16 2.33 8.23
CA MET A 142 72.25 1.49 7.73
C MET A 142 73.35 2.31 7.04
N TYR A 143 72.98 3.30 6.22
CA TYR A 143 73.97 4.19 5.59
C TYR A 143 74.67 5.10 6.63
N GLY A 144 73.93 5.67 7.58
CA GLY A 144 74.49 6.51 8.65
C GLY A 144 75.46 5.73 9.55
N GLY A 145 75.05 4.55 10.00
CA GLY A 145 75.88 3.67 10.83
C GLY A 145 77.13 3.16 10.12
N GLY A 146 77.00 2.79 8.84
CA GLY A 146 78.14 2.35 8.02
C GLY A 146 79.19 3.44 7.82
N VAL A 147 78.77 4.67 7.49
CA VAL A 147 79.68 5.81 7.33
C VAL A 147 80.32 6.20 8.66
N ALA A 148 79.56 6.25 9.75
CA ALA A 148 80.08 6.57 11.08
C ALA A 148 81.11 5.51 11.55
N GLY A 149 80.82 4.22 11.34
CA GLY A 149 81.73 3.12 11.68
C GLY A 149 83.02 3.14 10.86
N ALA A 150 82.92 3.33 9.55
CA ALA A 150 84.09 3.46 8.67
C ALA A 150 84.93 4.69 9.05
N GLY A 151 84.30 5.83 9.33
CA GLY A 151 84.96 7.05 9.79
C GLY A 151 85.72 6.85 11.10
N LEU A 152 85.12 6.14 12.07
CA LEU A 152 85.76 5.82 13.35
C LEU A 152 86.96 4.88 13.18
N LEU A 153 86.84 3.83 12.36
CA LEU A 153 87.94 2.91 12.07
C LEU A 153 89.11 3.64 11.40
N VAL A 154 88.85 4.47 10.39
CA VAL A 154 89.87 5.28 9.74
C VAL A 154 90.50 6.26 10.73
N GLY A 155 89.69 6.95 11.54
CA GLY A 155 90.16 7.87 12.57
C GLY A 155 91.06 7.21 13.63
N LEU A 156 90.80 5.95 13.99
CA LEU A 156 91.60 5.17 14.94
C LEU A 156 92.89 4.62 14.30
N ILE A 157 92.84 4.17 13.05
CA ILE A 157 93.96 3.49 12.37
C ILE A 157 94.99 4.49 11.83
N VAL A 158 94.56 5.61 11.24
CA VAL A 158 95.44 6.63 10.67
C VAL A 158 96.54 7.13 11.62
N PRO A 159 96.27 7.43 12.92
CA PRO A 159 97.32 7.87 13.84
C PRO A 159 98.31 6.77 14.24
N HIS A 160 97.96 5.49 14.08
CA HIS A 160 98.82 4.35 14.42
C HIS A 160 99.66 3.85 13.24
N LEU A 161 99.44 4.38 12.03
CA LEU A 161 100.24 4.01 10.87
C LEU A 161 101.62 4.68 10.95
N PRO A 162 102.73 3.91 10.85
CA PRO A 162 104.08 4.49 10.93
C PRO A 162 104.24 5.50 9.80
N ARG A 163 104.31 6.78 10.17
CA ARG A 163 104.61 7.89 9.25
C ARG A 163 105.95 7.59 8.59
N ARG A 164 105.90 7.10 7.35
CA ARG A 164 107.07 6.93 6.50
C ARG A 164 107.65 8.33 6.27
N ARG A 165 108.65 8.69 7.06
CA ARG A 165 109.43 9.92 6.85
C ARG A 165 110.01 9.81 5.45
N ARG A 166 109.48 10.59 4.49
CA ARG A 166 110.13 10.77 3.19
C ARG A 166 111.49 11.41 3.46
N LYS A 167 112.56 10.68 3.16
CA LYS A 167 113.88 11.30 2.97
C LYS A 167 113.73 12.28 1.81
N ARG A 168 114.04 13.56 2.07
CA ARG A 168 114.32 14.53 1.02
C ARG A 168 115.68 14.15 0.46
N ASP A 169 115.70 13.46 -0.66
CA ASP A 169 116.90 13.44 -1.50
C ASP A 169 116.93 14.79 -2.24
N ARG A 170 117.72 15.73 -1.69
CA ARG A 170 118.23 16.91 -2.38
C ARG A 170 119.49 16.51 -3.12
N TRP A 171 119.50 16.59 -4.44
CA TRP A 171 120.67 16.79 -5.31
C TRP A 171 120.17 16.83 -6.77
N PHE A 172 120.40 17.94 -7.49
CA PHE A 172 121.49 18.23 -8.45
C PHE A 172 121.33 17.46 -9.75
#